data_AF-A0A516KLG2-F1
#
_entry.id   AF-A0A516KLG2-F1
#
_cell.length_a   1.000
_cell.length_b   1.000
_cell.length_c   1.000
_cell.angle_alpha   90.00
_cell.angle_beta   90.00
_cell.angle_gamma   90.00
#
_symmetry.space_group_name_H-M   'P 1'
#
loop_
_entity.id
_entity.type
_entity.pdbx_description
1 polymer ?
#
loop_
_entity_poly.entity_id
_entity_poly.type
_entity_poly.pdbx_seq_one_letter_code
_entity_poly.pdbx_strand_id
1 'polypeptide(L)' 'MDEEDPFGLNEEIKIVIFKCLDCKGTDEVPEYIIGEFSVDKNNSEEVELHCPHCNGTMIEARKNPK' A
#
# COMPACT_ATOMS: atom_id res chain seq x y z
N MET A 1 13.20 -28.47 -15.75
CA MET A 1 14.11 -27.70 -14.91
C MET A 1 13.34 -26.46 -14.60
N ASP A 2 12.57 -26.55 -13.52
CA ASP A 2 11.82 -25.45 -12.93
C ASP A 2 12.84 -24.37 -12.58
N GLU A 3 12.73 -23.24 -13.25
CA GLU A 3 13.53 -22.05 -12.99
C GLU A 3 13.14 -21.53 -11.61
N GLU A 4 13.79 -22.05 -10.57
CA GLU A 4 13.64 -21.56 -9.20
C GLU A 4 14.07 -20.09 -9.18
N ASP A 5 13.09 -19.19 -9.20
CA ASP A 5 13.32 -17.75 -9.16
C ASP A 5 14.21 -17.41 -7.95
N PRO A 6 15.48 -16.99 -8.14
CA PRO A 6 16.45 -16.81 -7.06
C PRO A 6 16.04 -15.75 -6.03
N PHE A 7 15.04 -14.96 -6.37
CA PHE A 7 14.50 -13.87 -5.58
C PHE A 7 13.22 -14.24 -4.81
N GLY A 8 12.66 -15.44 -5.02
CA GLY A 8 11.43 -15.85 -4.36
C GLY A 8 10.22 -14.98 -4.74
N LEU A 9 10.23 -14.31 -5.90
CA LEU A 9 9.14 -13.46 -6.40
C LEU A 9 7.92 -14.27 -6.89
N ASN A 10 7.90 -15.58 -6.61
CA ASN A 10 6.69 -16.40 -6.68
C ASN A 10 5.69 -16.10 -5.54
N GLU A 11 6.04 -15.24 -4.59
CA GLU A 11 5.08 -14.69 -3.62
C GLU A 11 4.08 -13.75 -4.32
N GLU A 12 2.79 -13.97 -4.08
CA GLU A 12 1.72 -13.13 -4.61
C GLU A 12 1.94 -11.66 -4.18
N ILE A 13 2.30 -10.80 -5.14
CA ILE A 13 2.49 -9.37 -4.90
C ILE A 13 1.14 -8.79 -4.46
N LYS A 14 1.00 -8.52 -3.16
CA LYS A 14 -0.21 -7.89 -2.62
C LYS A 14 -0.22 -6.42 -3.01
N ILE A 15 -1.20 -6.04 -3.81
CA ILE A 15 -1.48 -4.64 -4.14
C ILE A 15 -2.54 -4.10 -3.18
N VAL A 16 -2.24 -2.97 -2.54
CA VAL A 16 -3.12 -2.25 -1.63
C VAL A 16 -3.63 -1.02 -2.35
N ILE A 17 -4.96 -0.86 -2.39
CA ILE A 17 -5.57 0.33 -2.98
C ILE A 17 -5.67 1.39 -1.90
N PHE A 18 -5.09 2.56 -2.13
CA PHE A 18 -5.28 3.75 -1.33
C PHE A 18 -6.36 4.62 -1.93
N LYS A 19 -7.11 5.31 -1.08
CA LYS A 19 -8.14 6.25 -1.48
C LYS A 19 -7.95 7.56 -0.74
N CYS A 20 -7.90 8.65 -1.50
CA CYS A 20 -7.90 9.99 -0.95
C CYS A 20 -9.26 10.31 -0.33
N LEU A 21 -9.23 10.89 0.88
CA LEU A 21 -10.44 11.32 1.57
C LEU A 21 -11.06 12.56 0.92
N ASP A 22 -10.23 13.46 0.38
CA ASP A 22 -10.65 14.74 -0.20
C ASP A 22 -11.13 14.60 -1.65
N CYS A 23 -10.24 14.19 -2.56
CA CYS A 23 -10.55 14.15 -4.00
C CYS A 23 -11.18 12.82 -4.45
N LYS A 24 -11.25 11.82 -3.56
CA LYS A 24 -11.69 10.44 -3.85
C LYS A 24 -10.85 9.68 -4.89
N GLY A 25 -9.71 10.23 -5.31
CA GLY A 25 -8.75 9.55 -6.16
C GLY A 25 -8.23 8.27 -5.50
N THR A 26 -8.02 7.23 -6.30
CA THR A 26 -7.49 5.94 -5.84
C THR A 26 -6.12 5.69 -6.44
N ASP A 27 -5.25 5.05 -5.68
CA ASP A 27 -3.90 4.69 -6.11
C ASP A 27 -3.58 3.25 -5.71
N GLU A 28 -2.83 2.53 -6.54
CA GLU A 28 -2.53 1.11 -6.37
C GLU A 28 -1.07 0.96 -5.95
N VAL A 29 -0.86 0.70 -4.66
CA VAL A 29 0.47 0.65 -4.07
C VAL A 29 0.79 -0.77 -3.62
N PRO A 30 1.89 -1.36 -4.08
CA PRO A 30 2.33 -2.66 -3.59
C PRO A 30 2.67 -2.64 -2.08
N GLU A 31 2.26 -3.68 -1.36
CA GLU A 31 2.42 -3.81 0.09
C GLU A 31 3.89 -3.76 0.53
N TYR A 32 4.82 -4.27 -0.28
CA TYR A 32 6.25 -4.24 0.05
C TYR A 32 6.79 -2.81 0.16
N ILE A 33 6.29 -1.87 -0.65
CA ILE A 33 6.66 -0.46 -0.57
C ILE A 33 6.17 0.11 0.76
N ILE A 34 4.92 -0.20 1.13
CA ILE A 34 4.30 0.25 2.38
C ILE A 34 5.08 -0.26 3.60
N GLY A 35 5.52 -1.53 3.55
CA GLY A 35 6.34 -2.17 4.57
C GLY A 35 7.64 -1.41 4.83
N GLU A 36 8.31 -0.92 3.79
CA GLU A 36 9.54 -0.10 3.91
C GLU A 36 9.28 1.29 4.51
N PHE A 37 8.08 1.86 4.31
CA PHE A 37 7.69 3.11 4.98
C PHE A 37 7.17 2.89 6.41
N SER A 38 6.82 1.66 6.77
CA SER A 38 6.28 1.29 8.08
C SER A 38 7.35 0.89 9.09
N VAL A 39 8.63 0.86 8.70
CA VAL A 39 9.74 0.39 9.56
C VAL A 39 9.90 1.24 10.83
N ASP A 40 9.42 2.49 10.82
CA ASP A 40 9.42 3.40 11.98
C ASP A 40 8.10 3.44 12.78
N LYS A 41 7.05 2.77 12.31
CA LYS A 41 5.72 2.81 12.93
C LYS A 41 5.36 1.44 13.48
N ASN A 42 4.91 1.40 14.73
CA ASN A 42 4.53 0.12 15.35
C ASN A 42 3.47 -0.57 14.49
N ASN A 43 3.54 -1.91 14.45
CA ASN A 43 2.79 -2.89 13.63
C ASN A 43 1.24 -2.77 13.54
N SER A 44 0.65 -1.65 13.93
CA SER A 44 -0.78 -1.35 13.89
C SER A 44 -1.10 0.10 13.50
N GLU A 45 -0.09 0.93 13.19
CA GLU A 45 -0.33 2.30 12.76
C GLU A 45 -0.74 2.36 11.29
N GLU A 46 -1.76 3.15 11.03
CA GLU A 46 -2.33 3.36 9.71
C GLU A 46 -1.30 4.09 8.83
N VAL A 47 -0.98 3.50 7.68
CA VAL A 47 -0.12 4.17 6.71
C VAL A 47 -0.93 5.25 6.03
N GLU A 48 -0.55 6.49 6.29
CA GLU A 48 -1.12 7.68 5.66
C GLU A 48 -0.18 8.12 4.54
N LEU A 49 -0.70 8.17 3.31
CA LEU A 49 0.02 8.68 2.15
C LEU A 49 -0.54 10.04 1.74
N HIS A 50 0.27 10.84 1.06
CA HIS A 50 -0.19 12.10 0.49
C HIS A 50 -0.67 11.91 -0.95
N CYS A 51 -1.86 12.42 -1.25
CA CYS A 51 -2.42 12.38 -2.58
C CYS A 51 -1.61 13.27 -3.53
N PRO A 52 -1.08 12.75 -4.66
CA PRO A 52 -0.31 13.57 -5.60
C PRO A 52 -1.15 14.63 -6.32
N HIS A 53 -2.48 14.52 -6.28
CA HIS A 53 -3.39 15.42 -6.99
C HIS A 53 -3.86 16.62 -6.17
N CYS A 54 -4.21 16.40 -4.90
CA CYS A 54 -4.75 17.44 -4.03
C CYS A 54 -3.94 17.64 -2.75
N ASN A 55 -2.83 16.92 -2.60
CA ASN A 55 -1.98 16.91 -1.42
C ASN A 55 -2.71 16.56 -0.11
N GLY A 56 -3.90 15.95 -0.22
CA GLY A 56 -4.72 15.49 0.89
C GLY A 56 -4.34 14.10 1.38
N THR A 57 -4.97 13.64 2.45
CA THR A 57 -4.63 12.36 3.08
C THR A 57 -5.27 11.19 2.33
N MET A 58 -4.46 10.19 2.01
CA MET A 58 -4.88 8.91 1.46
C MET A 58 -4.73 7.81 2.50
N ILE A 59 -5.77 6.98 2.60
CA ILE A 59 -5.82 5.83 3.49
C ILE A 59 -6.09 4.56 2.69
N GLU A 60 -5.71 3.40 3.23
CA GLU A 60 -6.01 2.11 2.63
C GLU A 60 -7.53 1.90 2.47
N ALA A 61 -7.97 1.61 1.25
CA ALA A 61 -9.38 1.41 0.92
C ALA A 61 -9.96 0.12 1.53
N ARG A 62 -9.14 -0.89 1.83
CA ARG A 62 -9.59 -2.14 2.48
C ARG A 62 -10.05 -1.93 3.93
N LYS A 63 -9.55 -0.88 4.60
CA LYS A 63 -9.92 -0.51 5.97
C LYS A 63 -11.23 0.27 6.10
N ASN A 64 -12.03 0.33 5.04
CA ASN A 64 -13.39 0.88 5.13
C ASN A 64 -14.44 -0.26 5.17
N PRO A 65 -14.51 -1.08 6.24
CA PRO A 65 -15.68 -1.92 6.46
C PRO A 65 -16.84 -0.96 6.73
N LYS A 66 -17.78 -0.94 5.82
CA LYS A 66 -19.00 -0.14 5.95
C LYS A 66 -19.92 -0.75 7.01
#